data_AF-A0A953HQU5-F1
#
_entry.id   AF-A0A953HQU5-F1
#
_cell.length_a   1.000
_cell.length_b   1.000
_cell.length_c   1.000
_cell.angle_alpha   90.00
_cell.angle_beta   90.00
_cell.angle_gamma   90.00
#
_symmetry.space_group_name_H-M   'P 1'
#
loop_
_entity.id
_entity.type
_entity.pdbx_description
1 polymer ?
#
loop_
_entity_poly.entity_id
_entity_poly.type
_entity_poly.pdbx_seq_one_letter_code
_entity_poly.pdbx_strand_id
1 'polypeptide(L)'
;MKYIFRLQTIVVITGFMWVNAVMAQSPEVLTVFQNTPVNFNGESPHDDDIERYQDGRILLKKVKAPMYPQGSDVTVKVSLVSAGDRWDKSGSLFVLPDTSRIELRDILRDEESYPDQAGIDKYPGIVRTDNYVPALEIMRFMTPFGVGYYSDEEAHPMIRYNRPVYVPTWAEKVEWEANVSELTSVLTGEFYIGVWIDTWTPEGYSLSVDLEYSGRSLPPRKVVPLTNTIYYAGQKHPDLFAYQPLTVSVPLPEDAKNVRLHYITTGHGGHSGGDEFIQIPNRVYFRDQLVLDTIPWRDDCAAFRRFNPSSGVWTRKDTARAYSREGKRMKRVVEERLASSDLSRSNWCPGSVVLPYVIDLGDVPAGEYPLRIEIDGTPIDGDKLNHWLVSAYVIYTSDN
;
A
#
# COMPACT_ATOMS: atom_id res chain seq x y z
N MET A 1 18.05 15.42 -92.78
CA MET A 1 19.36 14.84 -92.43
C MET A 1 19.24 14.29 -91.01
N LYS A 2 19.23 12.96 -90.86
CA LYS A 2 18.95 12.25 -89.60
C LYS A 2 20.22 12.21 -88.74
N TYR A 3 20.13 12.54 -87.45
CA TYR A 3 21.08 12.11 -86.43
C TYR A 3 20.32 11.40 -85.31
N ILE A 4 20.72 10.17 -85.06
CA ILE A 4 20.18 9.24 -84.07
C ILE A 4 20.99 9.43 -82.78
N PHE A 5 20.32 9.77 -81.68
CA PHE A 5 20.89 9.68 -80.33
C PHE A 5 20.19 8.55 -79.56
N ARG A 6 20.97 7.53 -79.16
CA ARG A 6 20.55 6.47 -78.24
C ARG A 6 20.62 7.01 -76.81
N LEU A 7 19.49 7.12 -76.13
CA LEU A 7 19.46 7.30 -74.67
C LEU A 7 19.48 5.92 -74.00
N GLN A 8 20.47 5.67 -73.15
CA GLN A 8 20.47 4.54 -72.21
C GLN A 8 19.56 4.88 -71.02
N THR A 9 18.54 4.04 -70.80
CA THR A 9 17.67 4.13 -69.63
C THR A 9 18.39 3.51 -68.43
N ILE A 10 18.82 4.35 -67.48
CA ILE A 10 19.24 3.90 -66.14
C ILE A 10 17.98 3.76 -65.30
N VAL A 11 17.63 2.52 -64.93
CA VAL A 11 16.57 2.23 -63.96
C VAL A 11 17.17 2.36 -62.57
N VAL A 12 16.82 3.43 -61.86
CA VAL A 12 17.13 3.58 -60.43
C VAL A 12 16.02 2.89 -59.65
N ILE A 13 16.30 1.73 -59.06
CA ILE A 13 15.40 1.06 -58.13
C ILE A 13 15.60 1.72 -56.76
N THR A 14 14.69 2.62 -56.39
CA THR A 14 14.58 3.16 -55.03
C THR A 14 13.96 2.11 -54.13
N GLY A 15 14.79 1.37 -53.40
CA GLY A 15 14.34 0.51 -52.31
C GLY A 15 13.78 1.36 -51.17
N PHE A 16 12.46 1.38 -51.01
CA PHE A 16 11.80 1.94 -49.83
C PHE A 16 12.05 1.00 -48.66
N MET A 17 13.07 1.32 -47.86
CA MET A 17 13.24 0.72 -46.53
C MET A 17 12.13 1.27 -45.64
N TRP A 18 11.06 0.49 -45.44
CA TRP A 18 10.07 0.77 -44.40
C TRP A 18 10.75 0.58 -43.05
N VAL A 19 11.33 1.65 -42.52
CA VAL A 19 11.66 1.73 -41.10
C VAL A 19 10.32 1.81 -40.41
N ASN A 20 9.84 0.70 -39.85
CA ASN A 20 8.80 0.75 -38.83
C ASN A 20 9.37 1.57 -37.69
N ALA A 21 9.05 2.87 -37.67
CA ALA A 21 9.27 3.70 -36.50
C ALA A 21 8.40 3.08 -35.40
N VAL A 22 9.02 2.28 -34.53
CA VAL A 22 8.42 1.96 -33.24
C VAL A 22 8.25 3.30 -32.56
N MET A 23 7.03 3.84 -32.57
CA MET A 23 6.66 4.99 -31.76
C MET A 23 6.84 4.55 -30.32
N ALA A 24 8.04 4.79 -29.76
CA ALA A 24 8.31 4.55 -28.36
C ALA A 24 7.30 5.38 -27.56
N GLN A 25 6.53 4.73 -26.69
CA GLN A 25 5.57 5.44 -25.85
C GLN A 25 6.40 6.25 -24.85
N SER A 26 6.12 7.55 -24.74
CA SER A 26 6.91 8.44 -23.87
C SER A 26 6.61 8.17 -22.38
N PRO A 27 7.63 8.27 -21.51
CA PRO A 27 7.41 8.24 -20.07
C PRO A 27 6.61 9.46 -19.61
N GLU A 28 5.82 9.29 -18.57
CA GLU A 28 4.99 10.35 -17.98
C GLU A 28 4.97 10.22 -16.45
N VAL A 29 4.92 11.36 -15.76
CA VAL A 29 4.74 11.43 -14.31
C VAL A 29 3.45 12.17 -14.03
N LEU A 30 2.53 11.49 -13.35
CA LEU A 30 1.26 12.05 -12.91
C LEU A 30 1.30 12.31 -11.41
N THR A 31 1.34 13.59 -11.03
CA THR A 31 1.16 14.01 -9.64
C THR A 31 -0.31 13.96 -9.27
N VAL A 32 -0.64 13.07 -8.33
CA VAL A 32 -2.00 12.87 -7.82
C VAL A 32 -2.27 13.83 -6.67
N PHE A 33 -1.41 13.78 -5.65
CA PHE A 33 -1.46 14.64 -4.46
C PHE A 33 -0.11 15.34 -4.30
N GLN A 34 -0.12 16.59 -3.86
CA GLN A 34 1.09 17.38 -3.65
C GLN A 34 0.99 18.12 -2.32
N ASN A 35 1.74 17.65 -1.33
CA ASN A 35 1.73 18.16 0.05
C ASN A 35 0.31 18.30 0.63
N THR A 36 -0.60 17.41 0.24
CA THR A 36 -2.01 17.50 0.55
C THR A 36 -2.26 17.07 2.00
N PRO A 37 -2.97 17.88 2.82
CA PRO A 37 -3.29 17.51 4.19
C PRO A 37 -4.23 16.31 4.28
N VAL A 38 -3.93 15.38 5.20
CA VAL A 38 -4.79 14.28 5.64
C VAL A 38 -4.91 14.39 7.16
N ASN A 39 -6.09 14.72 7.67
CA ASN A 39 -6.31 15.05 9.09
C ASN A 39 -7.71 14.63 9.55
N PHE A 40 -8.07 14.98 10.79
CA PHE A 40 -9.41 14.77 11.33
C PHE A 40 -9.95 16.08 11.90
N ASN A 41 -10.98 16.65 11.25
CA ASN A 41 -11.56 17.95 11.59
C ASN A 41 -10.53 19.09 11.63
N GLY A 42 -9.50 19.00 10.78
CA GLY A 42 -8.43 19.99 10.67
C GLY A 42 -8.65 21.02 9.56
N GLU A 43 -7.66 21.89 9.40
CA GLU A 43 -7.63 22.81 8.25
C GLU A 43 -7.49 22.00 6.96
N SER A 44 -8.39 22.25 6.01
CA SER A 44 -8.36 21.66 4.68
C SER A 44 -8.35 22.79 3.65
N PRO A 45 -7.34 22.85 2.77
CA PRO A 45 -7.37 23.78 1.65
C PRO A 45 -8.61 23.49 0.79
N HIS A 46 -9.16 24.55 0.21
CA HIS A 46 -10.25 24.40 -0.76
C HIS A 46 -9.65 23.94 -2.08
N ASP A 47 -9.70 22.63 -2.30
CA ASP A 47 -9.25 21.95 -3.51
C ASP A 47 -10.49 21.44 -4.27
N ASP A 48 -10.88 22.09 -5.37
CA ASP A 48 -12.10 21.73 -6.13
C ASP A 48 -12.06 20.31 -6.73
N ASP A 49 -10.87 19.69 -6.82
CA ASP A 49 -10.64 18.39 -7.42
C ASP A 49 -10.42 17.24 -6.40
N ILE A 50 -10.43 17.54 -5.10
CA ILE A 50 -10.21 16.55 -4.03
C ILE A 50 -11.46 16.42 -3.16
N GLU A 51 -12.09 15.25 -3.22
CA GLU A 51 -13.20 14.88 -2.34
C GLU A 51 -12.61 14.44 -0.99
N ARG A 52 -13.12 15.01 0.12
CA ARG A 52 -12.67 14.71 1.49
C ARG A 52 -13.80 14.08 2.28
N TYR A 53 -13.53 12.94 2.91
CA TYR A 53 -14.51 12.18 3.68
C TYR A 53 -13.96 11.81 5.07
N GLN A 54 -14.86 11.35 5.96
CA GLN A 54 -14.51 10.97 7.34
C GLN A 54 -13.73 12.10 8.04
N ASP A 55 -14.27 13.32 7.95
CA ASP A 55 -13.67 14.55 8.50
C ASP A 55 -12.23 14.84 8.02
N GLY A 56 -11.86 14.39 6.81
CA GLY A 56 -10.56 14.65 6.19
C GLY A 56 -9.58 13.46 6.22
N ARG A 57 -9.96 12.35 6.84
CA ARG A 57 -9.14 11.13 6.96
C ARG A 57 -9.00 10.38 5.65
N ILE A 58 -9.98 10.56 4.75
CA ILE A 58 -9.97 10.01 3.39
C ILE A 58 -9.93 11.15 2.39
N LEU A 59 -8.96 11.08 1.48
CA LEU A 59 -8.95 11.87 0.26
C LEU A 59 -9.29 10.97 -0.92
N LEU A 60 -10.07 11.49 -1.85
CA LEU A 60 -10.40 10.81 -3.09
C LEU A 60 -10.31 11.80 -4.24
N LYS A 61 -9.60 11.43 -5.30
CA LYS A 61 -9.40 12.27 -6.48
C LYS A 61 -9.65 11.48 -7.75
N LYS A 62 -10.40 12.08 -8.66
CA LYS A 62 -10.53 11.57 -10.02
C LYS A 62 -9.30 11.99 -10.81
N VAL A 63 -8.62 11.04 -11.44
CA VAL A 63 -7.41 11.30 -12.23
C VAL A 63 -7.56 10.79 -13.65
N LYS A 64 -6.80 11.41 -14.57
CA LYS A 64 -6.70 10.99 -15.97
C LYS A 64 -5.23 10.70 -16.28
N ALA A 65 -4.89 9.41 -16.28
CA ALA A 65 -3.58 8.88 -16.60
C ALA A 65 -3.41 8.61 -18.10
N PRO A 66 -2.17 8.58 -18.61
CA PRO A 66 -1.87 8.20 -19.99
C PRO A 66 -2.35 6.80 -20.32
N MET A 67 -2.86 6.62 -21.53
CA MET A 67 -3.17 5.30 -22.09
C MET A 67 -2.05 4.82 -23.00
N TYR A 68 -1.53 3.63 -22.70
CA TYR A 68 -0.46 2.99 -23.44
C TYR A 68 -1.01 1.80 -24.24
N PRO A 69 -1.08 1.88 -25.59
CA PRO A 69 -1.61 0.78 -26.41
C PRO A 69 -0.91 -0.57 -26.21
N GLN A 70 0.38 -0.57 -25.84
CA GLN A 70 1.13 -1.79 -25.52
C GLN A 70 1.26 -2.05 -24.01
N GLY A 71 0.49 -1.32 -23.20
CA GLY A 71 0.67 -1.20 -21.76
C GLY A 71 1.97 -0.50 -21.37
N SER A 72 2.16 -0.34 -20.06
CA SER A 72 3.33 0.28 -19.43
C SER A 72 3.56 -0.32 -18.05
N ASP A 73 4.80 -0.30 -17.56
CA ASP A 73 5.01 -0.36 -16.11
C ASP A 73 4.61 0.93 -15.41
N VAL A 74 4.24 0.77 -14.14
CA VAL A 74 3.82 1.85 -13.25
C VAL A 74 4.61 1.72 -11.95
N THR A 75 5.24 2.80 -11.54
CA THR A 75 5.85 2.96 -10.22
C THR A 75 5.06 4.00 -9.46
N VAL A 76 4.68 3.68 -8.22
CA VAL A 76 4.06 4.64 -7.30
C VAL A 76 5.12 5.18 -6.35
N LYS A 77 5.12 6.50 -6.14
CA LYS A 77 5.94 7.18 -5.15
C LYS A 77 5.04 7.91 -4.18
N VAL A 78 5.27 7.70 -2.88
CA VAL A 78 4.52 8.33 -1.80
C VAL A 78 5.51 8.98 -0.86
N SER A 79 5.29 10.25 -0.52
CA SER A 79 6.03 10.95 0.53
C SER A 79 5.08 11.43 1.61
N LEU A 80 5.52 11.37 2.87
CA LEU A 80 4.71 11.73 4.02
C LEU A 80 5.53 12.50 5.05
N VAL A 81 4.91 13.55 5.57
CA VAL A 81 5.38 14.38 6.68
C VAL A 81 4.26 14.45 7.71
N SER A 82 4.57 14.26 8.99
CA SER A 82 3.63 14.65 10.05
C SER A 82 3.45 16.17 10.01
N ALA A 83 2.23 16.63 10.17
CA ALA A 83 1.91 18.04 10.38
C ALA A 83 1.66 18.37 11.86
N GLY A 84 1.80 17.39 12.75
CA GLY A 84 1.59 17.50 14.19
C GLY A 84 1.16 16.18 14.84
N ASP A 85 0.59 15.24 14.07
CA ASP A 85 0.26 13.89 14.56
C ASP A 85 1.54 13.13 14.96
N ARG A 86 1.58 12.66 16.20
CA ARG A 86 2.75 12.01 16.81
C ARG A 86 2.80 10.51 16.56
N TRP A 87 1.70 9.91 16.12
CA TRP A 87 1.51 8.47 16.19
C TRP A 87 1.92 7.76 14.90
N ASP A 88 2.09 6.45 15.02
CA ASP A 88 2.30 5.49 13.95
C ASP A 88 0.96 4.92 13.47
N LYS A 89 0.34 5.60 12.51
CA LYS A 89 -0.99 5.30 12.00
C LYS A 89 -0.95 4.38 10.80
N SER A 90 -1.95 3.52 10.71
CA SER A 90 -2.25 2.75 9.50
C SER A 90 -2.60 3.67 8.34
N GLY A 91 -2.08 3.36 7.16
CA GLY A 91 -2.34 4.10 5.94
C GLY A 91 -2.54 3.18 4.73
N SER A 92 -3.39 3.62 3.81
CA SER A 92 -3.76 2.87 2.61
C SER A 92 -3.91 3.81 1.44
N LEU A 93 -3.09 3.63 0.41
CA LEU A 93 -3.29 4.21 -0.91
C LEU A 93 -4.07 3.18 -1.74
N PHE A 94 -5.22 3.57 -2.26
CA PHE A 94 -6.15 2.66 -2.92
C PHE A 94 -6.72 3.24 -4.22
N VAL A 95 -7.22 2.36 -5.07
CA VAL A 95 -7.97 2.70 -6.29
C VAL A 95 -9.36 2.10 -6.22
N LEU A 96 -10.32 2.78 -6.84
CA LEU A 96 -11.67 2.28 -7.06
C LEU A 96 -11.76 1.72 -8.48
N PRO A 97 -11.80 0.38 -8.64
CA PRO A 97 -11.45 -0.25 -9.90
C PRO A 97 -12.61 -0.48 -10.87
N ASP A 98 -13.86 -0.31 -10.43
CA ASP A 98 -15.05 -0.63 -11.24
C ASP A 98 -16.25 0.23 -10.85
N THR A 99 -16.35 1.39 -11.50
CA THR A 99 -17.43 2.36 -11.29
C THR A 99 -18.81 1.89 -11.79
N SER A 100 -18.91 0.67 -12.34
CA SER A 100 -20.20 0.06 -12.74
C SER A 100 -20.89 -0.70 -11.60
N ARG A 101 -20.18 -0.91 -10.49
CA ARG A 101 -20.68 -1.58 -9.28
C ARG A 101 -20.64 -0.60 -8.10
N ILE A 102 -21.30 -0.96 -7.01
CA ILE A 102 -21.18 -0.22 -5.75
C ILE A 102 -19.72 -0.30 -5.29
N GLU A 103 -19.12 0.84 -5.00
CA GLU A 103 -17.76 0.96 -4.51
C GLU A 103 -17.70 1.90 -3.29
N LEU A 104 -16.51 2.03 -2.69
CA LEU A 104 -16.33 2.82 -1.46
C LEU A 104 -16.83 4.27 -1.61
N ARG A 105 -16.73 4.87 -2.79
CA ARG A 105 -17.17 6.25 -3.02
C ARG A 105 -18.68 6.43 -2.84
N ASP A 106 -19.50 5.49 -3.31
CA ASP A 106 -20.95 5.56 -3.18
C ASP A 106 -21.37 5.48 -1.71
N ILE A 107 -20.65 4.65 -0.94
CA ILE A 107 -20.84 4.55 0.52
C ILE A 107 -20.42 5.84 1.22
N LEU A 108 -19.28 6.42 0.85
CA LEU A 108 -18.76 7.66 1.45
C LEU A 108 -19.66 8.88 1.18
N ARG A 109 -20.46 8.82 0.10
CA ARG A 109 -21.41 9.87 -0.29
C ARG A 109 -22.81 9.67 0.29
N ASP A 110 -23.01 8.60 1.06
CA ASP A 110 -24.32 8.16 1.52
C ASP A 110 -25.32 7.94 0.35
N GLU A 111 -24.81 7.66 -0.86
CA GLU A 111 -25.62 7.34 -2.04
C GLU A 111 -26.05 5.87 -2.02
N GLU A 112 -25.20 4.99 -1.49
CA GLU A 112 -25.46 3.55 -1.32
C GLU A 112 -25.02 3.08 0.07
N SER A 113 -25.44 1.87 0.44
CA SER A 113 -24.97 1.17 1.65
C SER A 113 -24.24 -0.12 1.27
N TYR A 114 -23.38 -0.62 2.17
CA TYR A 114 -22.74 -1.91 1.92
C TYR A 114 -23.82 -2.99 1.76
N PRO A 115 -23.80 -3.77 0.68
CA PRO A 115 -24.74 -4.87 0.54
C PRO A 115 -24.58 -5.89 1.67
N ASP A 116 -25.68 -6.52 2.10
CA ASP A 116 -25.67 -7.50 3.19
C ASP A 116 -24.67 -8.65 2.95
N GLN A 117 -24.54 -9.09 1.69
CA GLN A 117 -23.62 -10.15 1.28
C GLN A 117 -22.17 -9.67 1.07
N ALA A 118 -21.91 -8.36 1.15
CA ALA A 118 -20.57 -7.78 1.02
C ALA A 118 -19.78 -7.79 2.33
N GLY A 119 -20.10 -8.71 3.24
CA GLY A 119 -19.49 -8.80 4.55
C GLY A 119 -19.81 -10.11 5.25
N ILE A 120 -19.31 -10.24 6.48
CA ILE A 120 -19.65 -11.35 7.36
C ILE A 120 -20.04 -10.77 8.71
N ASP A 121 -21.18 -11.20 9.26
CA ASP A 121 -21.72 -10.74 10.54
C ASP A 121 -21.72 -9.21 10.69
N LYS A 122 -20.87 -8.69 11.57
CA LYS A 122 -20.70 -7.28 11.96
C LYS A 122 -19.57 -6.57 11.20
N TYR A 123 -19.10 -7.15 10.08
CA TYR A 123 -18.00 -6.63 9.27
C TYR A 123 -18.47 -6.39 7.83
N PRO A 124 -19.17 -5.28 7.55
CA PRO A 124 -19.67 -4.95 6.22
C PRO A 124 -18.53 -4.47 5.30
N GLY A 125 -18.75 -4.58 3.99
CA GLY A 125 -17.86 -4.06 2.95
C GLY A 125 -16.53 -4.79 2.77
N ILE A 126 -16.30 -5.91 3.46
CA ILE A 126 -15.01 -6.61 3.38
C ILE A 126 -14.95 -7.66 2.27
N VAL A 127 -16.09 -8.07 1.68
CA VAL A 127 -16.16 -9.17 0.68
C VAL A 127 -16.67 -8.65 -0.66
N ARG A 128 -16.00 -9.00 -1.77
CA ARG A 128 -16.52 -8.78 -3.14
C ARG A 128 -17.83 -9.53 -3.37
N THR A 129 -18.75 -8.89 -4.08
CA THR A 129 -20.00 -9.50 -4.55
C THR A 129 -20.24 -9.18 -6.02
N ASP A 130 -21.34 -9.67 -6.60
CA ASP A 130 -21.73 -9.32 -7.98
C ASP A 130 -21.96 -7.80 -8.14
N ASN A 131 -22.49 -7.15 -7.10
CA ASN A 131 -22.87 -5.73 -7.15
C ASN A 131 -21.96 -4.82 -6.32
N TYR A 132 -20.93 -5.35 -5.65
CA TYR A 132 -20.01 -4.55 -4.82
C TYR A 132 -18.55 -4.96 -5.00
N VAL A 133 -17.66 -3.97 -5.06
CA VAL A 133 -16.21 -4.17 -5.14
C VAL A 133 -15.50 -3.45 -3.99
N PRO A 134 -14.74 -4.19 -3.15
CA PRO A 134 -13.88 -3.58 -2.15
C PRO A 134 -12.83 -2.68 -2.80
N ALA A 135 -12.46 -1.58 -2.11
CA ALA A 135 -11.35 -0.74 -2.54
C ALA A 135 -10.08 -1.59 -2.70
N LEU A 136 -9.38 -1.40 -3.81
CA LEU A 136 -8.16 -2.14 -4.11
C LEU A 136 -6.95 -1.37 -3.60
N GLU A 137 -6.18 -1.95 -2.70
CA GLU A 137 -4.95 -1.31 -2.22
C GLU A 137 -3.85 -1.34 -3.29
N ILE A 138 -3.33 -0.16 -3.60
CA ILE A 138 -2.10 0.02 -4.38
C ILE A 138 -0.90 -0.15 -3.44
N MET A 139 -0.96 0.46 -2.26
CA MET A 139 0.13 0.44 -1.29
C MET A 139 -0.44 0.60 0.12
N ARG A 140 -0.10 -0.35 0.99
CA ARG A 140 -0.27 -0.19 2.44
C ARG A 140 1.01 0.36 3.05
N PHE A 141 0.87 1.32 3.96
CA PHE A 141 1.98 1.92 4.66
C PHE A 141 1.63 2.18 6.12
N MET A 142 2.66 2.39 6.94
CA MET A 142 2.52 2.77 8.33
C MET A 142 3.28 4.07 8.54
N THR A 143 2.60 5.10 9.01
CA THR A 143 3.27 6.37 9.28
C THR A 143 4.33 6.15 10.36
N PRO A 144 5.47 6.85 10.29
CA PRO A 144 6.39 6.88 11.42
C PRO A 144 5.86 7.82 12.51
N PHE A 145 6.46 7.75 13.69
CA PHE A 145 6.17 8.63 14.82
C PHE A 145 6.65 10.08 14.56
N GLY A 146 5.81 10.91 13.93
CA GLY A 146 5.97 12.36 13.91
C GLY A 146 7.11 12.90 13.03
N VAL A 147 7.51 12.17 11.98
CA VAL A 147 8.57 12.58 11.04
C VAL A 147 8.28 13.97 10.45
N GLY A 148 9.30 14.79 10.29
CA GLY A 148 9.19 16.14 9.75
C GLY A 148 8.84 17.15 10.84
N TYR A 149 7.58 17.26 11.25
CA TYR A 149 7.17 18.24 12.28
C TYR A 149 8.05 18.15 13.54
N TYR A 150 8.24 16.95 14.09
CA TYR A 150 9.09 16.76 15.28
C TYR A 150 10.56 16.51 14.95
N SER A 151 10.94 16.48 13.67
CA SER A 151 12.35 16.32 13.26
C SER A 151 13.15 17.62 13.44
N ASP A 152 12.48 18.77 13.51
CA ASP A 152 13.07 20.05 13.86
C ASP A 152 13.36 20.13 15.37
N GLU A 153 14.63 19.93 15.75
CA GLU A 153 15.09 20.01 17.14
C GLU A 153 15.20 21.47 17.66
N GLU A 154 15.14 22.50 16.81
CA GLU A 154 15.08 23.89 17.25
C GLU A 154 13.66 24.25 17.70
N ALA A 155 12.66 23.88 16.90
CA ALA A 155 11.25 24.01 17.26
C ALA A 155 10.83 23.05 18.40
N HIS A 156 11.43 21.86 18.45
CA HIS A 156 11.12 20.81 19.43
C HIS A 156 12.36 20.36 20.21
N PRO A 157 12.93 21.21 21.09
CA PRO A 157 14.21 20.96 21.74
C PRO A 157 14.26 19.72 22.63
N MET A 158 13.10 19.21 23.07
CA MET A 158 13.03 17.97 23.86
C MET A 158 13.25 16.71 23.01
N ILE A 159 12.99 16.75 21.70
CA ILE A 159 13.14 15.58 20.82
C ILE A 159 14.59 15.12 20.72
N ARG A 160 15.57 16.02 20.90
CA ARG A 160 17.00 15.67 20.90
C ARG A 160 17.37 14.59 21.91
N TYR A 161 16.63 14.48 23.03
CA TYR A 161 16.88 13.46 24.05
C TYR A 161 16.41 12.07 23.61
N ASN A 162 15.42 12.00 22.72
CA ASN A 162 14.98 10.75 22.12
C ASN A 162 15.97 10.24 21.06
N ARG A 163 16.87 11.10 20.55
CA ARG A 163 17.81 10.74 19.49
C ARG A 163 18.96 9.89 20.02
N PRO A 164 19.09 8.63 19.56
CA PRO A 164 20.24 7.81 19.94
C PRO A 164 21.52 8.34 19.33
N VAL A 165 22.65 8.04 19.98
CA VAL A 165 23.98 8.45 19.52
C VAL A 165 24.35 7.90 18.13
N TYR A 166 23.69 6.82 17.69
CA TYR A 166 23.87 6.22 16.37
C TYR A 166 22.94 6.80 15.29
N VAL A 167 22.06 7.76 15.64
CA VAL A 167 21.26 8.53 14.68
C VAL A 167 21.79 9.97 14.65
N PRO A 168 22.54 10.36 13.60
CA PRO A 168 23.13 11.70 13.51
C PRO A 168 22.07 12.81 13.43
N THR A 169 20.99 12.58 12.68
CA THR A 169 19.88 13.52 12.48
C THR A 169 18.57 12.75 12.27
N TRP A 170 17.44 13.39 12.56
CA TRP A 170 16.12 12.90 12.15
C TRP A 170 15.88 13.18 10.66
N ALA A 171 15.17 12.29 9.99
CA ALA A 171 14.72 12.52 8.63
C ALA A 171 13.58 13.56 8.61
N GLU A 172 13.53 14.41 7.59
CA GLU A 172 12.49 15.45 7.44
C GLU A 172 11.17 14.90 6.89
N LYS A 173 11.22 13.73 6.24
CA LYS A 173 10.06 13.03 5.69
C LYS A 173 10.35 11.53 5.59
N VAL A 174 9.32 10.75 5.35
CA VAL A 174 9.44 9.37 4.88
C VAL A 174 8.99 9.28 3.43
N GLU A 175 9.63 8.42 2.65
CA GLU A 175 9.30 8.19 1.24
C GLU A 175 9.26 6.68 0.97
N TRP A 176 8.28 6.28 0.18
CA TRP A 176 8.09 4.90 -0.28
C TRP A 176 7.98 4.90 -1.80
N GLU A 177 8.60 3.90 -2.41
CA GLU A 177 8.51 3.64 -3.84
C GLU A 177 8.18 2.16 -4.03
N ALA A 178 7.19 1.86 -4.87
CA ALA A 178 6.85 0.49 -5.23
C ALA A 178 6.53 0.37 -6.71
N ASN A 179 7.02 -0.69 -7.34
CA ASN A 179 6.54 -1.11 -8.66
C ASN A 179 5.17 -1.77 -8.47
N VAL A 180 4.16 -1.23 -9.15
CA VAL A 180 2.76 -1.69 -9.10
C VAL A 180 2.25 -2.01 -10.50
N SER A 181 3.14 -2.47 -11.39
CA SER A 181 2.84 -2.69 -12.81
C SER A 181 1.81 -3.81 -13.04
N GLU A 182 1.59 -4.66 -12.04
CA GLU A 182 0.49 -5.62 -12.09
C GLU A 182 -0.89 -4.95 -12.03
N LEU A 183 -0.97 -3.72 -11.52
CA LEU A 183 -2.19 -2.93 -11.39
C LEU A 183 -2.41 -1.97 -12.57
N THR A 184 -1.57 -2.01 -13.61
CA THR A 184 -1.64 -1.05 -14.74
C THR A 184 -3.04 -0.95 -15.35
N SER A 185 -3.81 -2.05 -15.43
CA SER A 185 -5.16 -2.06 -16.01
C SER A 185 -6.18 -1.22 -15.24
N VAL A 186 -5.95 -0.97 -13.95
CA VAL A 186 -6.78 -0.13 -13.09
C VAL A 186 -6.12 1.20 -12.74
N LEU A 187 -4.89 1.44 -13.21
CA LEU A 187 -4.12 2.67 -13.03
C LEU A 187 -3.82 3.34 -14.38
N THR A 188 -4.71 3.22 -15.35
CA THR A 188 -4.56 3.81 -16.70
C THR A 188 -5.90 4.37 -17.16
N GLY A 189 -5.88 5.45 -17.94
CA GLY A 189 -7.12 6.12 -18.35
C GLY A 189 -7.72 6.93 -17.21
N GLU A 190 -9.04 6.87 -17.05
CA GLU A 190 -9.75 7.66 -16.04
C GLU A 190 -10.18 6.77 -14.86
N PHE A 191 -9.75 7.12 -13.65
CA PHE A 191 -10.05 6.35 -12.42
C PHE A 191 -10.07 7.23 -11.17
N TYR A 192 -10.62 6.70 -10.08
CA TYR A 192 -10.54 7.32 -8.75
C TYR A 192 -9.43 6.68 -7.92
N ILE A 193 -8.54 7.51 -7.41
CA ILE A 193 -7.47 7.11 -6.49
C ILE A 193 -7.66 7.88 -5.18
N GLY A 194 -7.44 7.18 -4.06
CA GLY A 194 -7.63 7.75 -2.74
C GLY A 194 -6.56 7.33 -1.76
N VAL A 195 -6.46 8.10 -0.69
CA VAL A 195 -5.62 7.77 0.47
C VAL A 195 -6.46 7.83 1.73
N TRP A 196 -6.21 6.88 2.61
CA TRP A 196 -6.73 6.85 3.97
C TRP A 196 -5.58 6.81 4.96
N ILE A 197 -5.67 7.59 6.03
CA ILE A 197 -4.79 7.47 7.21
C ILE A 197 -5.67 7.47 8.45
N ASP A 198 -5.40 6.56 9.39
CA ASP A 198 -6.13 6.46 10.66
C ASP A 198 -5.78 7.57 11.68
N THR A 199 -5.70 8.82 11.21
CA THR A 199 -5.43 9.99 12.05
C THR A 199 -6.70 10.49 12.74
N TRP A 200 -6.56 10.89 14.00
CA TRP A 200 -7.64 11.48 14.79
C TRP A 200 -7.26 12.86 15.32
N THR A 201 -6.27 13.51 14.68
CA THR A 201 -5.77 14.83 15.07
C THR A 201 -6.13 15.86 14.00
N PRO A 202 -6.43 17.11 14.38
CA PRO A 202 -6.68 18.18 13.43
C PRO A 202 -5.42 18.55 12.64
N GLU A 203 -4.22 18.31 13.18
CA GLU A 203 -2.96 18.54 12.48
C GLU A 203 -2.72 17.48 11.40
N GLY A 204 -2.79 16.19 11.76
CA GLY A 204 -2.63 15.08 10.84
C GLY A 204 -1.27 15.04 10.15
N TYR A 205 -1.30 14.82 8.83
CA TYR A 205 -0.15 14.61 7.96
C TYR A 205 -0.27 15.44 6.68
N SER A 206 0.86 15.66 6.01
CA SER A 206 0.95 16.14 4.63
C SER A 206 1.52 15.04 3.75
N LEU A 207 0.85 14.74 2.63
CA LEU A 207 1.16 13.61 1.75
C LEU A 207 1.32 14.07 0.30
N SER A 208 2.31 13.52 -0.41
CA SER A 208 2.37 13.59 -1.88
C SER A 208 2.37 12.20 -2.49
N VAL A 209 1.74 12.07 -3.66
CA VAL A 209 1.65 10.81 -4.42
C VAL A 209 1.88 11.10 -5.90
N ASP A 210 2.86 10.41 -6.48
CA ASP A 210 3.14 10.41 -7.91
C ASP A 210 2.98 9.00 -8.49
N LEU A 211 2.46 8.92 -9.71
CA LEU A 211 2.46 7.73 -10.55
C LEU A 211 3.40 7.96 -11.73
N GLU A 212 4.44 7.13 -11.84
CA GLU A 212 5.43 7.19 -12.91
C GLU A 212 5.20 6.04 -13.90
N TYR A 213 4.96 6.40 -15.15
CA TYR A 213 4.79 5.49 -16.27
C TYR A 213 6.05 5.54 -17.12
N SER A 214 6.69 4.40 -17.35
CA SER A 214 7.93 4.38 -18.15
C SER A 214 7.67 4.42 -19.67
N GLY A 215 6.46 4.05 -20.10
CA GLY A 215 6.13 3.83 -21.52
C GLY A 215 6.68 2.54 -22.11
N ARG A 216 7.45 1.74 -21.34
CA ARG A 216 7.96 0.44 -21.78
C ARG A 216 6.81 -0.53 -21.97
N SER A 217 6.78 -1.17 -23.14
CA SER A 217 5.80 -2.22 -23.48
C SER A 217 5.73 -3.29 -22.38
N LEU A 218 4.58 -3.36 -21.72
CA LEU A 218 4.28 -4.36 -20.71
C LEU A 218 2.77 -4.63 -20.75
N PRO A 219 2.33 -5.77 -21.32
CA PRO A 219 0.92 -6.10 -21.43
C PRO A 219 0.21 -6.06 -20.08
N PRO A 220 -0.94 -5.37 -19.98
CA PRO A 220 -1.69 -5.28 -18.73
C PRO A 220 -2.24 -6.65 -18.33
N ARG A 221 -2.36 -6.86 -17.02
CA ARG A 221 -3.06 -8.01 -16.43
C ARG A 221 -4.47 -7.61 -16.04
N LYS A 222 -5.40 -8.57 -16.07
CA LYS A 222 -6.71 -8.39 -15.44
C LYS A 222 -6.53 -8.43 -13.92
N VAL A 223 -7.27 -7.59 -13.20
CA VAL A 223 -7.19 -7.44 -11.74
C VAL A 223 -8.58 -7.69 -11.15
N VAL A 224 -8.66 -8.53 -10.12
CA VAL A 224 -9.90 -8.86 -9.43
C VAL A 224 -9.68 -8.66 -7.92
N PRO A 225 -10.16 -7.55 -7.34
CA PRO A 225 -10.17 -7.34 -5.89
C PRO A 225 -11.10 -8.35 -5.21
N LEU A 226 -10.66 -9.02 -4.15
CA LEU A 226 -11.43 -10.08 -3.49
C LEU A 226 -11.95 -9.67 -2.12
N THR A 227 -11.07 -9.09 -1.30
CA THR A 227 -11.37 -8.69 0.07
C THR A 227 -10.53 -7.48 0.48
N ASN A 228 -11.09 -6.65 1.37
CA ASN A 228 -10.35 -5.61 2.06
C ASN A 228 -10.99 -5.31 3.43
N THR A 229 -10.30 -5.62 4.52
CA THR A 229 -10.82 -5.43 5.89
C THR A 229 -10.51 -4.04 6.48
N ILE A 230 -9.88 -3.14 5.71
CA ILE A 230 -9.64 -1.77 6.16
C ILE A 230 -10.98 -1.08 6.37
N TYR A 231 -11.09 -0.42 7.52
CA TYR A 231 -12.32 0.20 8.02
C TYR A 231 -12.48 1.63 7.51
N TYR A 232 -12.66 1.80 6.19
CA TYR A 232 -12.72 3.11 5.55
C TYR A 232 -13.96 3.92 5.93
N ALA A 233 -15.16 3.33 5.89
CA ALA A 233 -16.42 4.08 6.01
C ALA A 233 -17.43 3.37 6.91
N GLY A 234 -17.61 3.83 8.15
CA GLY A 234 -18.61 3.25 9.07
C GLY A 234 -18.35 1.80 9.52
N GLN A 235 -17.24 1.19 9.07
CA GLN A 235 -16.77 -0.12 9.49
C GLN A 235 -16.05 -0.02 10.84
N LYS A 236 -16.03 -1.12 11.58
CA LYS A 236 -15.26 -1.25 12.84
C LYS A 236 -13.93 -1.97 12.61
N HIS A 237 -13.05 -1.95 13.60
CA HIS A 237 -11.82 -2.72 13.62
C HIS A 237 -12.08 -4.23 13.31
N PRO A 238 -11.32 -4.83 12.37
CA PRO A 238 -11.53 -6.19 11.89
C PRO A 238 -10.90 -7.25 12.80
N ASP A 239 -11.53 -7.49 13.96
CA ASP A 239 -11.21 -8.60 14.87
C ASP A 239 -11.88 -9.93 14.49
N LEU A 240 -12.41 -10.04 13.27
CA LEU A 240 -13.23 -11.18 12.81
C LEU A 240 -12.49 -12.52 12.91
N PHE A 241 -11.17 -12.50 12.69
CA PHE A 241 -10.31 -13.68 12.68
C PHE A 241 -10.17 -14.33 14.05
N ALA A 242 -10.49 -13.61 15.13
CA ALA A 242 -10.57 -14.19 16.47
C ALA A 242 -11.74 -15.17 16.65
N TYR A 243 -12.72 -15.14 15.75
CA TYR A 243 -13.95 -15.93 15.86
C TYR A 243 -14.10 -16.93 14.71
N GLN A 244 -13.67 -16.58 13.51
CA GLN A 244 -13.85 -17.42 12.32
C GLN A 244 -12.90 -17.05 11.17
N PRO A 245 -12.65 -17.99 10.24
CA PRO A 245 -11.96 -17.68 8.98
C PRO A 245 -12.80 -16.78 8.07
N LEU A 246 -12.12 -16.06 7.17
CA LEU A 246 -12.74 -15.31 6.09
C LEU A 246 -12.71 -16.14 4.80
N THR A 247 -13.86 -16.47 4.23
CA THR A 247 -13.96 -17.15 2.93
C THR A 247 -14.59 -16.22 1.91
N VAL A 248 -13.94 -16.03 0.77
CA VAL A 248 -14.40 -15.20 -0.36
C VAL A 248 -14.38 -15.99 -1.66
N SER A 249 -15.17 -15.58 -2.65
CA SER A 249 -15.14 -16.17 -4.00
C SER A 249 -14.09 -15.48 -4.87
N VAL A 250 -13.39 -16.27 -5.69
CA VAL A 250 -12.49 -15.82 -6.75
C VAL A 250 -13.20 -16.01 -8.10
N PRO A 251 -13.80 -14.95 -8.66
CA PRO A 251 -14.49 -15.02 -9.93
C PRO A 251 -13.50 -14.97 -11.09
N LEU A 252 -13.49 -16.02 -11.91
CA LEU A 252 -12.72 -16.09 -13.16
C LEU A 252 -13.71 -16.30 -14.32
N PRO A 253 -14.14 -15.23 -15.02
CA PRO A 253 -15.17 -15.32 -16.06
C PRO A 253 -14.69 -16.05 -17.34
N GLU A 254 -13.39 -16.28 -17.47
CA GLU A 254 -12.75 -16.98 -18.60
C GLU A 254 -11.58 -17.82 -18.09
N ASP A 255 -11.04 -18.68 -18.96
CA ASP A 255 -9.82 -19.43 -18.64
C ASP A 255 -8.66 -18.46 -18.38
N ALA A 256 -8.10 -18.55 -17.18
CA ALA A 256 -7.12 -17.62 -16.66
C ALA A 256 -5.73 -18.26 -16.62
N LYS A 257 -4.75 -17.58 -17.18
CA LYS A 257 -3.33 -17.97 -17.20
C LYS A 257 -2.53 -17.20 -16.17
N ASN A 258 -1.55 -17.87 -15.57
CA ASN A 258 -0.61 -17.27 -14.62
C ASN A 258 -1.34 -16.43 -13.56
N VAL A 259 -2.35 -17.06 -12.94
CA VAL A 259 -3.14 -16.47 -11.87
C VAL A 259 -2.22 -16.31 -10.67
N ARG A 260 -2.09 -15.08 -10.17
CA ARG A 260 -1.32 -14.80 -8.96
C ARG A 260 -2.19 -14.11 -7.93
N LEU A 261 -2.20 -14.64 -6.72
CA LEU A 261 -2.83 -14.02 -5.56
C LEU A 261 -1.84 -13.04 -4.94
N HIS A 262 -2.29 -11.82 -4.72
CA HIS A 262 -1.60 -10.80 -3.94
C HIS A 262 -2.31 -10.68 -2.60
N TYR A 263 -1.58 -10.92 -1.50
CA TYR A 263 -2.11 -10.93 -0.13
C TYR A 263 -1.33 -9.93 0.73
N ILE A 264 -2.02 -8.91 1.25
CA ILE A 264 -1.44 -7.86 2.09
C ILE A 264 -2.03 -7.98 3.49
N THR A 265 -1.18 -8.17 4.49
CA THR A 265 -1.59 -8.39 5.88
C THR A 265 -0.73 -7.60 6.86
N THR A 266 -1.36 -7.02 7.89
CA THR A 266 -0.69 -6.45 9.06
C THR A 266 -1.52 -6.69 10.32
N GLY A 267 -0.85 -7.13 11.40
CA GLY A 267 -1.48 -7.32 12.71
C GLY A 267 -1.38 -6.04 13.56
N HIS A 268 -2.43 -5.76 14.34
CA HIS A 268 -2.60 -4.52 15.10
C HIS A 268 -3.12 -4.79 16.51
N GLY A 269 -2.81 -3.86 17.42
CA GLY A 269 -3.18 -3.97 18.82
C GLY A 269 -2.04 -3.46 19.68
N GLY A 270 -1.80 -2.14 19.67
CA GLY A 270 -0.60 -1.48 20.22
C GLY A 270 -0.41 -1.54 21.75
N HIS A 271 -1.12 -2.42 22.45
CA HIS A 271 -0.91 -2.71 23.86
C HIS A 271 0.08 -3.89 24.02
N SER A 272 0.64 -4.03 25.21
CA SER A 272 1.56 -5.14 25.50
C SER A 272 0.85 -6.49 25.32
N GLY A 273 1.39 -7.33 24.43
CA GLY A 273 0.84 -8.65 24.11
C GLY A 273 -0.28 -8.66 23.08
N GLY A 274 -0.64 -7.52 22.48
CA GLY A 274 -1.60 -7.48 21.38
C GLY A 274 -1.00 -7.96 20.05
N ASP A 275 -1.86 -8.20 19.07
CA ASP A 275 -1.52 -8.84 17.78
C ASP A 275 -0.47 -8.06 16.97
N GLU A 276 -0.23 -6.79 17.27
CA GLU A 276 0.88 -6.00 16.74
C GLU A 276 2.25 -6.56 17.11
N PHE A 277 2.39 -7.13 18.32
CA PHE A 277 3.67 -7.50 18.94
C PHE A 277 3.83 -8.99 19.22
N ILE A 278 2.96 -9.84 18.66
CA ILE A 278 3.07 -11.30 18.76
C ILE A 278 3.01 -11.95 17.38
N GLN A 279 3.68 -13.09 17.25
CA GLN A 279 3.75 -13.85 16.00
C GLN A 279 2.50 -14.73 15.85
N ILE A 280 1.63 -14.40 14.90
CA ILE A 280 0.43 -15.17 14.58
C ILE A 280 0.51 -15.67 13.14
N PRO A 281 0.34 -16.99 12.88
CA PRO A 281 0.36 -17.52 11.53
C PRO A 281 -0.85 -17.05 10.71
N ASN A 282 -0.61 -16.76 9.44
CA ASN A 282 -1.61 -16.52 8.42
C ASN A 282 -1.57 -17.69 7.43
N ARG A 283 -2.70 -18.39 7.30
CA ARG A 283 -2.86 -19.50 6.36
C ARG A 283 -3.90 -19.14 5.31
N VAL A 284 -3.56 -19.31 4.04
CA VAL A 284 -4.47 -19.04 2.93
C VAL A 284 -4.65 -20.31 2.12
N TYR A 285 -5.90 -20.64 1.84
CA TYR A 285 -6.31 -21.81 1.09
C TYR A 285 -7.04 -21.39 -0.19
N PHE A 286 -6.63 -21.93 -1.33
CA PHE A 286 -7.33 -21.79 -2.60
C PHE A 286 -7.83 -23.16 -3.04
N ARG A 287 -9.13 -23.33 -3.29
CA ARG A 287 -9.74 -24.64 -3.61
C ARG A 287 -9.40 -25.72 -2.57
N ASP A 288 -9.46 -25.33 -1.29
CA ASP A 288 -9.08 -26.15 -0.12
C ASP A 288 -7.61 -26.59 -0.05
N GLN A 289 -6.75 -26.14 -0.98
CA GLN A 289 -5.32 -26.38 -0.94
C GLN A 289 -4.62 -25.23 -0.23
N LEU A 290 -3.74 -25.53 0.73
CA LEU A 290 -2.91 -24.54 1.41
C LEU A 290 -1.92 -23.94 0.41
N VAL A 291 -2.04 -22.63 0.13
CA VAL A 291 -1.21 -21.90 -0.83
C VAL A 291 -0.30 -20.86 -0.18
N LEU A 292 -0.59 -20.45 1.06
CA LEU A 292 0.29 -19.63 1.89
C LEU A 292 0.23 -20.14 3.33
N ASP A 293 1.39 -20.32 3.96
CA ASP A 293 1.55 -20.54 5.40
C ASP A 293 2.75 -19.69 5.85
N THR A 294 2.47 -18.56 6.50
CA THR A 294 3.49 -17.59 6.87
C THR A 294 3.19 -16.99 8.24
N ILE A 295 4.23 -16.53 8.93
CA ILE A 295 4.07 -15.65 10.09
C ILE A 295 4.45 -14.25 9.60
N PRO A 296 3.48 -13.34 9.37
CA PRO A 296 3.79 -11.99 8.93
C PRO A 296 4.52 -11.24 10.04
N TRP A 297 5.84 -11.09 9.92
CA TRP A 297 6.69 -10.57 11.00
C TRP A 297 7.89 -9.80 10.46
N ARG A 298 8.25 -8.72 11.16
CA ARG A 298 9.45 -7.93 10.91
C ARG A 298 10.24 -7.76 12.18
N ASP A 299 11.53 -8.07 12.12
CA ASP A 299 12.51 -7.93 13.21
C ASP A 299 13.57 -6.85 12.93
N ASP A 300 13.39 -6.08 11.86
CA ASP A 300 14.33 -5.06 11.39
C ASP A 300 13.88 -3.61 11.67
N CYS A 301 12.87 -3.41 12.53
CA CYS A 301 12.26 -2.10 12.76
C CYS A 301 13.22 -1.03 13.31
N ALA A 302 14.28 -1.42 14.03
CA ALA A 302 15.35 -0.50 14.44
C ALA A 302 16.03 0.22 13.26
N ALA A 303 16.00 -0.33 12.04
CA ALA A 303 16.52 0.32 10.83
C ALA A 303 15.72 1.59 10.45
N PHE A 304 14.48 1.71 10.93
CA PHE A 304 13.60 2.85 10.70
C PHE A 304 13.74 3.93 11.77
N ARG A 305 14.62 3.76 12.78
CA ARG A 305 14.72 4.67 13.94
C ARG A 305 14.80 6.14 13.55
N ARG A 306 15.56 6.50 12.50
CA ARG A 306 15.77 7.89 12.05
C ARG A 306 14.51 8.61 11.57
N PHE A 307 13.44 7.89 11.26
CA PHE A 307 12.17 8.46 10.84
C PHE A 307 11.22 8.73 12.01
N ASN A 308 11.58 8.32 13.24
CA ASN A 308 10.64 8.20 14.36
C ASN A 308 11.00 9.15 15.53
N PRO A 309 11.06 10.48 15.33
CA PRO A 309 11.50 11.44 16.35
C PRO A 309 10.64 11.40 17.64
N SER A 310 9.33 11.23 17.49
CA SER A 310 8.38 11.30 18.61
C SER A 310 8.02 9.94 19.23
N SER A 311 8.69 8.86 18.81
CA SER A 311 8.45 7.51 19.36
C SER A 311 8.75 7.46 20.86
N GLY A 312 7.89 6.78 21.62
CA GLY A 312 8.09 6.52 23.04
C GLY A 312 9.38 5.72 23.28
N VAL A 313 10.11 6.02 24.35
CA VAL A 313 11.39 5.37 24.69
C VAL A 313 11.37 4.86 26.13
N TRP A 314 11.75 3.60 26.30
CA TRP A 314 12.04 2.99 27.60
C TRP A 314 13.53 2.76 27.77
N THR A 315 14.00 2.58 29.00
CA THR A 315 15.34 2.07 29.28
C THR A 315 15.26 0.66 29.87
N ARG A 316 16.22 -0.19 29.51
CA ARG A 316 16.38 -1.54 30.05
C ARG A 316 17.83 -1.77 30.43
N LYS A 317 18.05 -2.49 31.53
CA LYS A 317 19.41 -2.91 31.90
C LYS A 317 19.88 -3.98 30.93
N ASP A 318 21.09 -3.80 30.41
CA ASP A 318 21.77 -4.78 29.56
C ASP A 318 23.28 -4.84 29.87
N THR A 319 24.00 -5.80 29.28
CA THR A 319 25.45 -5.98 29.42
C THR A 319 26.13 -5.95 28.05
N ALA A 320 26.87 -4.87 27.80
CA ALA A 320 27.63 -4.71 26.56
C ALA A 320 29.11 -5.12 26.72
N ARG A 321 29.71 -5.64 25.65
CA ARG A 321 31.17 -5.67 25.50
C ARG A 321 31.65 -4.32 24.97
N ALA A 322 32.27 -3.53 25.83
CA ALA A 322 32.75 -2.19 25.50
C ALA A 322 34.28 -2.09 25.62
N TYR A 323 34.85 -0.98 25.13
CA TYR A 323 36.26 -0.66 25.29
C TYR A 323 36.47 0.26 26.51
N SER A 324 37.52 0.01 27.30
CA SER A 324 38.00 0.94 28.31
C SER A 324 38.66 2.16 27.65
N ARG A 325 39.00 3.18 28.46
CA ARG A 325 39.80 4.33 27.98
C ARG A 325 41.18 3.92 27.45
N GLU A 326 41.74 2.80 27.90
CA GLU A 326 42.99 2.24 27.36
C GLU A 326 42.77 1.27 26.17
N GLY A 327 41.56 1.19 25.61
CA GLY A 327 41.26 0.34 24.46
C GLY A 327 41.15 -1.16 24.77
N LYS A 328 41.03 -1.55 26.04
CA LYS A 328 40.84 -2.96 26.43
C LYS A 328 39.37 -3.35 26.41
N ARG A 329 39.05 -4.56 25.92
CA ARG A 329 37.67 -5.09 25.95
C ARG A 329 37.26 -5.44 27.38
N MET A 330 36.10 -4.96 27.81
CA MET A 330 35.52 -5.24 29.12
C MET A 330 34.01 -5.45 29.02
N LYS A 331 33.43 -6.14 30.01
CA LYS A 331 31.97 -6.18 30.19
C LYS A 331 31.54 -4.94 30.96
N ARG A 332 30.45 -4.30 30.55
CA ARG A 332 29.89 -3.13 31.23
C ARG A 332 28.37 -3.25 31.27
N VAL A 333 27.81 -3.06 32.46
CA VAL A 333 26.35 -2.90 32.61
C VAL A 333 25.98 -1.52 32.08
N VAL A 334 24.99 -1.49 31.20
CA VAL A 334 24.45 -0.28 30.57
C VAL A 334 22.94 -0.21 30.81
N GLU A 335 22.40 1.00 30.83
CA GLU A 335 20.97 1.21 30.64
C GLU A 335 20.77 1.59 29.17
N GLU A 336 20.29 0.62 28.39
CA GLU A 336 20.07 0.78 26.96
C GLU A 336 18.65 1.28 26.71
N ARG A 337 18.52 2.16 25.72
CA ARG A 337 17.23 2.67 25.27
C ARG A 337 16.57 1.67 24.32
N LEU A 338 15.25 1.58 24.40
CA LEU A 338 14.43 0.83 23.46
C LEU A 338 13.27 1.73 23.07
N ALA A 339 13.23 2.18 21.80
CA ALA A 339 12.09 2.95 21.31
C ALA A 339 10.96 2.01 20.88
N SER A 340 9.71 2.48 20.95
CA SER A 340 8.56 1.73 20.41
C SER A 340 8.77 1.42 18.93
N SER A 341 9.35 2.35 18.16
CA SER A 341 9.69 2.15 16.75
C SER A 341 10.68 1.01 16.49
N ASP A 342 11.45 0.59 17.50
CA ASP A 342 12.47 -0.45 17.35
C ASP A 342 11.89 -1.85 17.56
N LEU A 343 10.69 -1.96 18.14
CA LEU A 343 10.03 -3.23 18.42
C LEU A 343 9.66 -3.95 17.12
N SER A 344 9.98 -5.25 17.09
CA SER A 344 9.50 -6.17 16.06
C SER A 344 7.97 -6.25 16.08
N ARG A 345 7.38 -6.43 14.90
CA ARG A 345 5.94 -6.27 14.69
C ARG A 345 5.39 -7.21 13.62
N SER A 346 4.08 -7.35 13.62
CA SER A 346 3.32 -8.18 12.67
C SER A 346 3.28 -7.61 11.25
N ASN A 347 4.39 -7.75 10.53
CA ASN A 347 4.64 -7.43 9.12
C ASN A 347 4.87 -5.95 8.76
N TRP A 348 5.06 -5.08 9.73
CA TRP A 348 5.30 -3.66 9.48
C TRP A 348 6.22 -3.05 10.52
N CYS A 349 6.77 -1.87 10.21
CA CYS A 349 7.49 -1.03 11.15
C CYS A 349 6.99 0.42 10.99
N PRO A 350 7.01 1.24 12.04
CA PRO A 350 6.67 2.67 11.93
C PRO A 350 7.56 3.37 10.89
N GLY A 351 6.97 3.77 9.76
CA GLY A 351 7.66 4.31 8.59
C GLY A 351 7.90 3.31 7.44
N SER A 352 7.34 2.11 7.49
CA SER A 352 7.49 1.11 6.43
C SER A 352 6.31 1.08 5.45
N VAL A 353 6.61 0.72 4.20
CA VAL A 353 5.64 0.14 3.27
C VAL A 353 5.45 -1.36 3.54
N VAL A 354 4.28 -1.90 3.22
CA VAL A 354 3.96 -3.33 3.29
C VAL A 354 3.78 -3.86 1.87
N LEU A 355 4.67 -4.77 1.45
CA LEU A 355 4.58 -5.42 0.14
C LEU A 355 3.66 -6.64 0.22
N PRO A 356 2.89 -6.95 -0.86
CA PRO A 356 2.06 -8.14 -0.90
C PRO A 356 2.93 -9.42 -0.89
N TYR A 357 2.46 -10.44 -0.19
CA TYR A 357 2.84 -11.82 -0.51
C TYR A 357 2.23 -12.15 -1.88
N VAL A 358 3.06 -12.60 -2.82
CA VAL A 358 2.63 -12.99 -4.17
C VAL A 358 2.70 -14.50 -4.31
N ILE A 359 1.55 -15.13 -4.52
CA ILE A 359 1.40 -16.59 -4.58
C ILE A 359 0.98 -16.97 -6.00
N ASP A 360 1.72 -17.90 -6.62
CA ASP A 360 1.37 -18.47 -7.92
C ASP A 360 0.29 -19.54 -7.76
N LEU A 361 -0.87 -19.32 -8.39
CA LEU A 361 -2.00 -20.26 -8.43
C LEU A 361 -2.04 -21.04 -9.76
N GLY A 362 -1.12 -20.77 -10.69
CA GLY A 362 -1.01 -21.40 -11.99
C GLY A 362 -2.11 -21.01 -12.97
N ASP A 363 -2.41 -21.91 -13.89
CA ASP A 363 -3.51 -21.77 -14.83
C ASP A 363 -4.80 -22.31 -14.20
N VAL A 364 -5.88 -21.53 -14.25
CA VAL A 364 -7.15 -21.85 -13.61
C VAL A 364 -8.28 -21.72 -14.66
N PRO A 365 -9.07 -22.78 -14.90
CA PRO A 365 -10.22 -22.69 -15.81
C PRO A 365 -11.25 -21.66 -15.33
N ALA A 366 -12.10 -21.19 -16.24
CA ALA A 366 -13.23 -20.33 -15.90
C ALA A 366 -14.09 -20.96 -14.78
N GLY A 367 -14.51 -20.14 -13.81
CA GLY A 367 -15.33 -20.58 -12.68
C GLY A 367 -15.25 -19.66 -11.46
N GLU A 368 -15.93 -20.08 -10.40
CA GLU A 368 -15.93 -19.45 -9.08
C GLU A 368 -15.23 -20.39 -8.09
N TYR A 369 -14.19 -19.90 -7.41
CA TYR A 369 -13.37 -20.73 -6.53
C TYR A 369 -13.25 -20.14 -5.12
N PRO A 370 -13.32 -20.95 -4.06
CA PRO A 370 -13.17 -20.44 -2.70
C PRO A 370 -11.72 -20.08 -2.40
N LEU A 371 -11.53 -18.89 -1.82
CA LEU A 371 -10.31 -18.48 -1.13
C LEU A 371 -10.62 -18.31 0.36
N ARG A 372 -10.00 -19.10 1.22
CA ARG A 372 -10.18 -19.06 2.68
C ARG A 372 -8.93 -18.55 3.36
N ILE A 373 -9.07 -17.54 4.21
CA ILE A 373 -8.01 -16.89 4.99
C ILE A 373 -8.24 -17.22 6.46
N GLU A 374 -7.23 -17.82 7.08
CA GLU A 374 -7.20 -18.22 8.49
C GLU A 374 -6.07 -17.49 9.22
N ILE A 375 -6.45 -16.83 10.31
CA ILE A 375 -5.54 -16.14 11.22
C ILE A 375 -6.07 -16.44 12.62
N ASP A 376 -5.21 -16.94 13.51
CA ASP A 376 -5.57 -17.20 14.91
C ASP A 376 -5.47 -15.89 15.72
N GLY A 377 -6.28 -14.89 15.33
CA GLY A 377 -6.24 -13.54 15.89
C GLY A 377 -6.82 -13.43 17.31
N THR A 378 -6.53 -12.34 18.00
CA THR A 378 -7.08 -12.05 19.34
C THR A 378 -8.30 -11.13 19.22
N PRO A 379 -9.39 -11.35 20.00
CA PRO A 379 -10.54 -10.46 19.96
C PRO A 379 -10.23 -9.08 20.58
N ILE A 380 -11.06 -8.10 20.26
CA ILE A 380 -11.03 -6.80 20.95
C ILE A 380 -11.56 -6.95 22.37
N ASP A 381 -10.87 -6.35 23.33
CA ASP A 381 -11.23 -6.32 24.76
C ASP A 381 -11.07 -4.90 25.32
N GLY A 382 -12.17 -4.13 25.34
CA GLY A 382 -12.15 -2.74 25.79
C GLY A 382 -11.28 -1.84 24.90
N ASP A 383 -10.21 -1.29 25.47
CA ASP A 383 -9.21 -0.46 24.78
C ASP A 383 -8.11 -1.27 24.08
N LYS A 384 -8.13 -2.60 24.22
CA LYS A 384 -7.23 -3.52 23.51
C LYS A 384 -7.78 -3.81 22.12
N LEU A 385 -7.44 -2.93 21.19
CA LEU A 385 -7.93 -2.97 19.82
C LEU A 385 -7.18 -3.99 18.94
N ASN A 386 -7.20 -5.27 19.29
CA ASN A 386 -6.61 -6.32 18.44
C ASN A 386 -7.39 -6.45 17.13
N HIS A 387 -6.71 -6.41 15.99
CA HIS A 387 -7.34 -6.59 14.68
C HIS A 387 -6.32 -6.88 13.59
N TRP A 388 -6.80 -7.37 12.43
CA TRP A 388 -5.96 -7.65 11.27
C TRP A 388 -6.46 -6.90 10.04
N LEU A 389 -5.61 -6.01 9.51
CA LEU A 389 -5.86 -5.39 8.21
C LEU A 389 -5.40 -6.38 7.14
N VAL A 390 -6.33 -6.83 6.31
CA VAL A 390 -6.11 -7.85 5.29
C VAL A 390 -6.78 -7.41 4.01
N SER A 391 -6.03 -7.33 2.92
CA SER A 391 -6.58 -7.18 1.59
C SER A 391 -5.99 -8.24 0.66
N ALA A 392 -6.79 -8.65 -0.32
CA ALA A 392 -6.33 -9.58 -1.33
C ALA A 392 -6.99 -9.34 -2.67
N TYR A 393 -6.23 -9.56 -3.73
CA TYR A 393 -6.68 -9.51 -5.11
C TYR A 393 -5.95 -10.57 -5.92
N VAL A 394 -6.55 -11.00 -7.03
CA VAL A 394 -5.86 -11.83 -8.01
C VAL A 394 -5.59 -11.04 -9.28
N ILE A 395 -4.49 -11.38 -9.92
CA ILE A 395 -4.16 -10.91 -11.27
C ILE A 395 -3.99 -12.10 -12.20
N TYR A 396 -4.35 -11.92 -13.47
CA TYR A 396 -4.18 -12.97 -14.47
C TYR A 396 -4.12 -12.41 -15.88
N THR A 397 -3.74 -13.24 -16.84
CA THR A 397 -3.87 -12.97 -18.28
C THR A 397 -4.90 -13.93 -18.86
N SER A 398 -5.74 -13.47 -19.78
CA SER A 398 -6.62 -14.35 -20.55
C SER A 398 -5.90 -14.85 -21.79
N ASP A 399 -6.19 -16.09 -22.22
CA ASP A 399 -5.87 -16.52 -23.58
C ASP A 399 -6.76 -15.70 -24.52
N ASN A 400 -6.18 -14.75 -25.26
CA ASN A 400 -6.90 -14.10 -26.35
C ASN A 400 -7.08 -15.07 -27.52
#